data_AF-A0A4Y2CX97-F1
#
_entry.id   AF-A0A4Y2CX97-F1
#
_cell.length_a   1.000
_cell.length_b   1.000
_cell.length_c   1.000
_cell.angle_alpha   90.00
_cell.angle_beta   90.00
_cell.angle_gamma   90.00
#
_symmetry.space_group_name_H-M   'P 1'
#
loop_
_entity.id
_entity.type
_entity.pdbx_description
1 polymer ?
#
loop_
_entity_poly.entity_id
_entity_poly.type
_entity_poly.pdbx_seq_one_letter_code
_entity_poly.pdbx_strand_id
1 'polypeptide(L)'
;MGPFEKALIKDDQEALSRAVGRLRDICLSAHQKGVRVLVDAEFTYLNEGLSALALGAAAAFNSSAPVVWNTYQCYLKEADSRVRMELELLMERMGVCFGGKMVRGAYMLQERQRAQRLGLLDPICENYGATCESYDRVMSFLLDRVGPRCQFIAATHNEHSIRLIIQRIENENLDRRFVSFGQLYGMCEQISKPLAECEFAVYKSVPYGTLREVLPYLARRAVENKSVLEGARKEHALLVRELRTRLRPFGSP
;
A
#
# COMPACT_ATOMS: atom_id res chain seq x y z
N MET A 1 27.88 -16.10 -11.83
CA MET A 1 26.74 -17.04 -11.95
C MET A 1 25.68 -16.59 -10.96
N GLY A 2 24.53 -16.16 -11.48
CA GLY A 2 23.45 -15.58 -10.67
C GLY A 2 22.62 -16.64 -9.96
N PRO A 3 21.92 -16.30 -8.87
CA PRO A 3 21.19 -17.25 -8.01
C PRO A 3 19.94 -17.91 -8.65
N PHE A 4 19.75 -17.84 -9.97
CA PHE A 4 18.56 -18.33 -10.69
C PHE A 4 18.82 -19.57 -11.58
N GLU A 5 19.94 -20.26 -11.40
CA GLU A 5 20.40 -21.34 -12.30
C GLU A 5 19.74 -22.72 -12.11
N LYS A 6 18.74 -22.88 -11.23
CA LYS A 6 18.00 -24.15 -11.11
C LYS A 6 16.57 -24.02 -11.62
N ALA A 7 16.27 -24.75 -12.69
CA ALA A 7 14.90 -24.96 -13.15
C ALA A 7 14.05 -25.47 -11.98
N LEU A 8 12.82 -24.96 -11.85
CA LEU A 8 11.86 -25.41 -10.84
C LEU A 8 11.67 -26.92 -10.96
N ILE A 9 11.69 -27.63 -9.83
CA ILE A 9 11.33 -29.05 -9.79
C ILE A 9 9.85 -29.22 -10.12
N LYS A 10 9.46 -30.43 -10.56
CA LYS A 10 8.10 -30.71 -11.03
C LYS A 10 7.02 -30.27 -10.02
N ASP A 11 7.22 -30.57 -8.74
CA ASP A 11 6.25 -30.24 -7.69
C ASP A 11 6.05 -28.72 -7.55
N ASP A 12 7.14 -27.94 -7.68
CA ASP A 12 7.09 -26.47 -7.64
C ASP A 12 6.38 -25.89 -8.87
N GLN A 13 6.60 -26.49 -10.05
CA GLN A 13 5.90 -26.10 -11.28
C GLN A 13 4.39 -26.34 -11.16
N GLU A 14 4.00 -27.48 -10.60
CA GLU A 14 2.58 -27.80 -10.36
C GLU A 14 1.96 -26.88 -9.31
N ALA A 15 2.69 -26.57 -8.23
CA ALA A 15 2.25 -25.63 -7.21
C ALA A 15 2.06 -24.21 -7.78
N LEU A 16 3.01 -23.75 -8.60
CA LEU A 16 2.93 -22.47 -9.28
C LEU A 16 1.77 -22.44 -10.27
N SER A 17 1.56 -23.50 -11.05
CA SER A 17 0.43 -23.61 -11.98
C SER A 17 -0.91 -23.50 -11.25
N ARG A 18 -1.07 -24.18 -10.11
CA ARG A 18 -2.27 -24.05 -9.26
C ARG A 18 -2.43 -22.63 -8.70
N ALA A 19 -1.34 -21.98 -8.27
CA ALA A 19 -1.39 -20.61 -7.75
C ALA A 19 -1.81 -19.60 -8.84
N VAL A 20 -1.24 -19.70 -10.05
CA VAL A 20 -1.61 -18.88 -11.20
C VAL A 20 -3.07 -19.12 -11.59
N GLY A 21 -3.52 -20.37 -11.61
CA GLY A 21 -4.92 -20.72 -11.87
C GLY A 21 -5.88 -20.02 -10.90
N ARG A 22 -5.60 -20.11 -9.59
CA ARG A 22 -6.42 -19.44 -8.56
C ARG A 22 -6.40 -17.92 -8.69
N LEU A 23 -5.23 -17.33 -8.93
CA LEU A 23 -5.11 -15.88 -9.12
C LEU A 23 -5.94 -15.43 -10.31
N ARG A 24 -5.85 -16.15 -11.44
CA ARG A 24 -6.66 -15.88 -12.63
C ARG A 24 -8.15 -15.91 -12.32
N ASP A 25 -8.62 -16.93 -11.59
CA ASP A 25 -10.04 -17.08 -11.27
C ASP A 25 -10.53 -15.93 -10.35
N ILE A 26 -9.70 -15.49 -9.40
CA ILE A 26 -9.95 -14.29 -8.57
C ILE A 26 -10.04 -13.04 -9.44
N CYS A 27 -9.05 -12.81 -10.31
CA CYS A 27 -9.00 -11.64 -11.19
C CYS A 27 -10.19 -11.61 -12.16
N LEU A 28 -10.60 -12.76 -12.70
CA LEU A 28 -11.75 -12.88 -13.57
C LEU A 28 -13.05 -12.51 -12.82
N SER A 29 -13.26 -13.07 -11.62
CA SER A 29 -14.43 -12.70 -10.81
C SER A 29 -14.41 -11.23 -10.41
N ALA A 30 -13.24 -10.67 -10.12
CA ALA A 30 -13.11 -9.27 -9.73
C ALA A 30 -13.45 -8.33 -10.89
N HIS A 31 -12.93 -8.64 -12.08
CA HIS A 31 -13.22 -7.93 -13.32
C HIS A 31 -14.73 -7.93 -13.62
N GLN A 32 -15.38 -9.10 -13.57
CA GLN A 32 -16.82 -9.23 -13.80
C GLN A 32 -17.69 -8.46 -12.80
N LYS A 33 -17.23 -8.37 -11.55
CA LYS A 33 -17.96 -7.67 -10.47
C LYS A 33 -17.59 -6.19 -10.34
N GLY A 34 -16.66 -5.69 -11.15
CA GLY A 34 -16.19 -4.31 -11.08
C GLY A 34 -15.46 -3.98 -9.76
N VAL A 35 -14.81 -4.96 -9.14
CA VAL A 35 -14.01 -4.77 -7.91
C VAL A 35 -12.52 -4.91 -8.20
N ARG A 36 -11.69 -4.33 -7.33
CA ARG A 36 -10.23 -4.35 -7.47
C ARG A 36 -9.62 -5.52 -6.71
N VAL A 37 -8.56 -6.11 -7.26
CA VAL A 37 -7.71 -7.09 -6.59
C VAL A 37 -6.43 -6.38 -6.20
N LEU A 38 -6.11 -6.37 -4.91
CA LEU A 38 -4.88 -5.80 -4.40
C LEU A 38 -3.95 -6.93 -3.93
N VAL A 39 -2.79 -7.06 -4.57
CA VAL A 39 -1.74 -7.99 -4.17
C VAL A 39 -0.91 -7.31 -3.08
N ASP A 40 -0.90 -7.90 -1.89
CA ASP A 40 -0.11 -7.41 -0.76
C ASP A 40 1.37 -7.71 -0.96
N ALA A 41 2.22 -6.84 -0.42
CA ALA A 41 3.66 -7.07 -0.34
C ALA A 41 4.02 -7.63 1.04
N GLU A 42 4.89 -8.62 1.04
CA GLU A 42 5.36 -9.34 2.21
C GLU A 42 6.87 -9.09 2.42
N PHE A 43 7.66 -10.16 2.55
CA PHE A 43 9.10 -10.11 2.71
C PHE A 43 9.82 -9.97 1.36
N THR A 44 11.00 -9.37 1.37
CA THR A 44 11.81 -9.09 0.17
C THR A 44 12.04 -10.32 -0.71
N TYR A 45 12.29 -11.49 -0.11
CA TYR A 45 12.53 -12.74 -0.82
C TYR A 45 11.28 -13.38 -1.44
N LEU A 46 10.07 -12.95 -1.06
CA LEU A 46 8.80 -13.36 -1.68
C LEU A 46 8.32 -12.35 -2.72
N ASN A 47 8.62 -11.06 -2.49
CA ASN A 47 8.06 -9.96 -3.26
C ASN A 47 8.41 -10.02 -4.76
N GLU A 48 9.55 -10.56 -5.16
CA GLU A 48 9.85 -10.76 -6.60
C GLU A 48 8.83 -11.67 -7.28
N GLY A 49 8.47 -12.79 -6.63
CA GLY A 49 7.46 -13.71 -7.15
C GLY A 49 6.05 -13.11 -7.11
N LEU A 50 5.70 -12.43 -6.02
CA LEU A 50 4.42 -11.75 -5.88
C LEU A 50 4.25 -10.63 -6.91
N SER A 51 5.27 -9.79 -7.12
CA SER A 51 5.27 -8.75 -8.15
C SER A 51 5.18 -9.34 -9.56
N ALA A 52 5.91 -10.42 -9.87
CA ALA A 52 5.80 -11.07 -11.16
C ALA A 52 4.38 -11.58 -11.44
N LEU A 53 3.73 -12.19 -10.44
CA LEU A 53 2.33 -12.63 -10.53
C LEU A 53 1.37 -11.44 -10.69
N ALA A 54 1.57 -10.37 -9.92
CA ALA A 54 0.75 -9.16 -9.99
C ALA A 54 0.87 -8.47 -11.35
N LEU A 55 2.09 -8.35 -11.89
CA LEU A 55 2.36 -7.78 -13.21
C LEU A 55 1.77 -8.64 -14.33
N GLY A 56 1.93 -9.96 -14.27
CA GLY A 56 1.32 -10.87 -15.24
C GLY A 56 -0.21 -10.79 -15.24
N ALA A 57 -0.81 -10.69 -14.06
CA ALA A 57 -2.25 -10.48 -13.93
C ALA A 57 -2.68 -9.07 -14.39
N ALA A 58 -1.92 -8.02 -14.07
CA ALA A 58 -2.18 -6.68 -14.56
C ALA A 58 -2.12 -6.62 -16.10
N ALA A 59 -1.13 -7.26 -16.73
CA ALA A 59 -1.04 -7.36 -18.18
C ALA A 59 -2.27 -8.02 -18.81
N ALA A 60 -2.88 -8.99 -18.12
CA ALA A 60 -4.08 -9.68 -18.59
C ALA A 60 -5.40 -8.92 -18.32
N PHE A 61 -5.50 -8.16 -17.22
CA PHE A 61 -6.78 -7.64 -16.72
C PHE A 61 -6.88 -6.11 -16.64
N ASN A 62 -5.78 -5.35 -16.75
CA ASN A 62 -5.76 -3.89 -16.60
C ASN A 62 -5.90 -3.15 -17.94
N SER A 63 -6.74 -3.61 -18.87
CA SER A 63 -6.82 -3.01 -20.21
C SER A 63 -7.33 -1.57 -20.19
N SER A 64 -8.56 -1.32 -19.74
CA SER A 64 -9.19 0.01 -19.75
C SER A 64 -9.04 0.78 -18.43
N ALA A 65 -8.93 0.07 -17.31
CA ALA A 65 -8.73 0.61 -15.99
C ALA A 65 -7.96 -0.42 -15.13
N PRO A 66 -7.27 0.01 -14.06
CA PRO A 66 -6.57 -0.91 -13.18
C PRO A 66 -7.54 -1.75 -12.33
N VAL A 67 -7.57 -3.05 -12.59
CA VAL A 67 -8.32 -4.05 -11.80
C VAL A 67 -7.40 -4.72 -10.80
N VAL A 68 -6.19 -5.10 -11.22
CA VAL A 68 -5.14 -5.70 -10.40
C VAL A 68 -4.14 -4.63 -9.99
N TRP A 69 -3.88 -4.56 -8.70
CA TRP A 69 -3.04 -3.54 -8.07
C TRP A 69 -1.91 -4.23 -7.32
N ASN A 70 -0.68 -3.74 -7.49
CA ASN A 70 0.49 -4.22 -6.73
C ASN A 70 0.75 -3.32 -5.52
N THR A 71 1.38 -3.85 -4.48
CA THR A 71 1.78 -3.06 -3.29
C THR A 71 3.28 -2.80 -3.31
N TYR A 72 3.68 -1.53 -3.16
CA TYR A 72 5.06 -1.10 -3.15
C TYR A 72 5.46 -0.58 -1.77
N GLN A 73 6.58 -1.09 -1.26
CA GLN A 73 7.05 -0.79 0.10
C GLN A 73 8.20 0.23 0.06
N CYS A 74 7.93 1.48 0.39
CA CYS A 74 8.85 2.61 0.27
C CYS A 74 10.02 2.62 1.28
N TYR A 75 10.00 1.75 2.30
CA TYR A 75 11.16 1.49 3.16
C TYR A 75 12.28 0.73 2.45
N LEU A 76 12.03 0.14 1.27
CA LEU A 76 13.07 -0.52 0.48
C LEU A 76 13.86 0.54 -0.29
N LYS A 77 15.18 0.39 -0.35
CA LYS A 77 16.06 1.27 -1.13
C LYS A 77 15.71 1.29 -2.62
N GLU A 78 15.16 0.19 -3.13
CA GLU A 78 14.77 0.03 -4.54
C GLU A 78 13.34 0.50 -4.85
N ALA A 79 12.58 1.01 -3.88
CA ALA A 79 11.16 1.28 -4.09
C ALA A 79 10.89 2.27 -5.24
N ASP A 80 11.66 3.35 -5.33
CA ASP A 80 11.51 4.37 -6.38
C ASP A 80 11.84 3.81 -7.78
N SER A 81 12.97 3.12 -7.94
CA SER A 81 13.35 2.52 -9.21
C SER A 81 12.37 1.41 -9.63
N ARG A 82 11.89 0.62 -8.68
CA ARG A 82 10.90 -0.45 -8.92
C ARG A 82 9.57 0.12 -9.44
N VAL A 83 9.01 1.12 -8.77
CA VAL A 83 7.74 1.74 -9.19
C VAL A 83 7.86 2.33 -10.58
N ARG A 84 8.95 3.05 -10.87
CA ARG A 84 9.21 3.64 -12.20
C ARG A 84 9.25 2.57 -13.29
N MET A 85 10.09 1.55 -13.08
CA MET A 85 10.28 0.46 -14.03
C MET A 85 8.99 -0.30 -14.31
N GLU A 86 8.23 -0.65 -13.27
CA GLU A 86 6.98 -1.41 -13.42
C GLU A 86 5.86 -0.58 -14.06
N LEU A 87 5.79 0.73 -13.75
CA LEU A 87 4.86 1.65 -14.40
C LEU A 87 5.18 1.78 -15.90
N GLU A 88 6.44 2.03 -16.25
CA GLU A 88 6.90 2.13 -17.65
C GLU A 88 6.64 0.83 -18.41
N LEU A 89 6.93 -0.32 -17.80
CA LEU A 89 6.63 -1.63 -18.38
C LEU A 89 5.14 -1.79 -18.72
N LEU A 90 4.26 -1.51 -17.76
CA LEU A 90 2.82 -1.69 -17.94
C LEU A 90 2.24 -0.67 -18.93
N MET A 91 2.56 0.61 -18.76
CA MET A 91 1.88 1.68 -19.49
C MET A 91 2.47 1.92 -20.88
N GLU A 92 3.80 1.90 -21.00
CA GLU A 92 4.50 2.29 -22.23
C GLU A 92 4.82 1.09 -23.10
N ARG A 93 5.23 -0.04 -22.51
CA ARG A 93 5.61 -1.23 -23.27
C ARG A 93 4.45 -2.17 -23.54
N MET A 94 3.57 -2.39 -22.54
CA MET A 94 2.44 -3.32 -22.67
C MET A 94 1.13 -2.62 -23.02
N GLY A 95 1.04 -1.29 -22.89
CA GLY A 95 -0.17 -0.54 -23.21
C GLY A 95 -1.34 -0.79 -22.26
N VAL A 96 -1.09 -1.29 -21.04
CA VAL A 96 -2.11 -1.53 -20.01
C VAL A 96 -2.08 -0.44 -18.92
N CYS A 97 -2.98 -0.51 -17.94
CA CYS A 97 -3.10 0.48 -16.88
C CYS A 97 -2.30 0.08 -15.63
N PHE A 98 -1.73 1.08 -14.97
CA PHE A 98 -1.03 0.94 -13.70
C PHE A 98 -2.00 1.12 -12.51
N GLY A 99 -1.94 0.18 -11.58
CA GLY A 99 -2.63 0.22 -10.29
C GLY A 99 -1.63 -0.10 -9.18
N GLY A 100 -1.44 0.83 -8.24
CA GLY A 100 -0.45 0.66 -7.17
C GLY A 100 -0.99 1.04 -5.79
N LYS A 101 -0.50 0.39 -4.74
CA LYS A 101 -0.66 0.83 -3.35
C LYS A 101 0.71 1.08 -2.75
N MET A 102 0.94 2.30 -2.32
CA MET A 102 2.23 2.69 -1.75
C MET A 102 2.11 2.72 -0.25
N VAL A 103 2.98 1.96 0.42
CA VAL A 103 3.09 1.89 1.89
C VAL A 103 4.53 2.23 2.29
N ARG A 104 4.77 2.63 3.54
CA ARG A 104 6.15 2.61 4.06
C ARG A 104 6.67 1.17 4.16
N GLY A 105 5.95 0.29 4.84
CA GLY A 105 6.31 -1.13 5.00
C GLY A 105 6.05 -1.62 6.42
N ALA A 106 5.90 -2.93 6.61
CA ALA A 106 5.51 -3.54 7.89
C ALA A 106 6.54 -4.53 8.46
N TYR A 107 7.66 -4.76 7.75
CA TYR A 107 8.62 -5.82 8.05
C TYR A 107 10.06 -5.31 8.31
N MET A 108 10.23 -4.00 8.55
CA MET A 108 11.53 -3.33 8.78
C MET A 108 12.50 -4.10 9.70
N LEU A 109 12.00 -4.50 10.88
CA LEU A 109 12.84 -5.18 11.88
C LEU A 109 13.29 -6.55 11.38
N GLN A 110 12.36 -7.34 10.83
CA GLN A 110 12.61 -8.69 10.34
C GLN A 110 13.57 -8.69 9.14
N GLU A 111 13.41 -7.74 8.21
CA GLU A 111 14.30 -7.61 7.05
C GLU A 111 15.73 -7.29 7.48
N ARG A 112 15.91 -6.30 8.37
CA ARG A 112 17.25 -5.93 8.85
C ARG A 112 17.91 -7.07 9.63
N GLN A 113 17.17 -7.75 10.50
CA GLN A 113 17.67 -8.92 11.23
C GLN A 113 18.04 -10.08 10.29
N ARG A 114 17.26 -10.31 9.23
CA ARG A 114 17.56 -11.32 8.21
C ARG A 114 18.83 -10.97 7.46
N ALA A 115 18.98 -9.72 7.00
CA ALA A 115 20.17 -9.26 6.29
C ALA A 115 21.44 -9.46 7.12
N GLN A 116 21.42 -9.06 8.40
CA GLN A 116 22.53 -9.27 9.32
C GLN A 116 22.86 -10.76 9.50
N ARG A 117 21.86 -11.61 9.71
CA ARG A 117 22.04 -13.06 9.93
C ARG A 117 22.67 -13.75 8.72
N LEU A 118 22.31 -13.31 7.52
CA LEU A 118 22.76 -13.91 6.25
C LEU A 118 24.00 -13.20 5.66
N GLY A 119 24.51 -12.15 6.30
CA GLY A 119 25.60 -11.33 5.76
C GLY A 119 25.24 -10.61 4.45
N LEU A 120 23.96 -10.35 4.22
CA LEU A 120 23.46 -9.61 3.05
C LEU A 120 23.47 -8.10 3.31
N LEU A 121 23.47 -7.31 2.24
CA LEU A 121 23.26 -5.87 2.34
C LEU A 121 21.87 -5.57 2.93
N ASP A 122 21.78 -4.54 3.77
CA ASP A 122 20.51 -4.10 4.33
C ASP A 122 19.61 -3.52 3.21
N PRO A 123 18.49 -4.19 2.87
CA PRO A 123 17.64 -3.77 1.76
C PRO A 123 16.78 -2.55 2.10
N ILE A 124 16.68 -2.18 3.38
CA ILE A 124 15.84 -1.09 3.85
C ILE A 124 16.61 0.22 3.98
N CYS A 125 15.90 1.34 3.91
CA CYS A 125 16.41 2.67 4.20
C CYS A 125 17.05 2.73 5.60
N GLU A 126 18.00 3.64 5.76
CA GLU A 126 18.84 3.77 6.95
C GLU A 126 17.99 4.03 8.20
N ASN A 127 17.01 4.92 8.06
CA ASN A 127 16.12 5.37 9.12
C ASN A 127 14.72 5.73 8.61
N TYR A 128 13.83 6.08 9.53
CA TYR A 128 12.46 6.46 9.22
C TYR A 128 12.35 7.74 8.37
N GLY A 129 13.25 8.71 8.56
CA GLY A 129 13.32 9.93 7.74
C GLY A 129 13.60 9.60 6.27
N ALA A 130 14.62 8.78 6.01
CA ALA A 130 14.94 8.29 4.67
C ALA A 130 13.78 7.49 4.03
N THR A 131 13.02 6.73 4.84
CA THR A 131 11.80 6.05 4.38
C THR A 131 10.70 7.05 4.01
N CYS A 132 10.52 8.13 4.77
CA CYS A 132 9.58 9.19 4.44
C CYS A 132 9.96 9.90 3.15
N GLU A 133 11.23 10.25 2.97
CA GLU A 133 11.73 10.86 1.74
C GLU A 133 11.54 9.94 0.53
N SER A 134 11.79 8.64 0.68
CA SER A 134 11.54 7.63 -0.34
C SER A 134 10.05 7.57 -0.71
N TYR A 135 9.16 7.54 0.30
CA TYR A 135 7.71 7.56 0.09
C TYR A 135 7.27 8.83 -0.65
N ASP A 136 7.69 10.00 -0.19
CA ASP A 136 7.28 11.28 -0.76
C ASP A 136 7.82 11.47 -2.20
N ARG A 137 9.04 10.97 -2.51
CA ARG A 137 9.56 10.91 -3.90
C ARG A 137 8.69 10.04 -4.81
N VAL A 138 8.30 8.85 -4.35
CA VAL A 138 7.42 7.95 -5.11
C VAL A 138 6.05 8.60 -5.32
N MET A 139 5.49 9.26 -4.31
CA MET A 139 4.22 10.00 -4.44
C MET A 139 4.32 11.12 -5.47
N SER A 140 5.39 11.93 -5.41
CA SER A 140 5.65 12.98 -6.40
C SER A 140 5.65 12.40 -7.82
N PHE A 141 6.38 11.32 -8.06
CA PHE A 141 6.49 10.68 -9.37
C PHE A 141 5.15 10.17 -9.91
N LEU A 142 4.31 9.60 -9.04
CA LEU A 142 3.00 9.08 -9.42
C LEU A 142 1.98 10.19 -9.66
N LEU A 143 2.04 11.27 -8.89
CA LEU A 143 1.18 12.44 -9.09
C LEU A 143 1.41 13.08 -10.46
N ASP A 144 2.67 13.12 -10.94
CA ASP A 144 3.00 13.58 -12.30
C ASP A 144 2.32 12.76 -13.42
N ARG A 145 1.84 11.55 -13.10
CA ARG A 145 1.30 10.58 -14.06
C ARG A 145 -0.14 10.20 -13.78
N VAL A 146 -0.77 10.79 -12.76
CA VAL A 146 -2.07 10.35 -12.27
C VAL A 146 -3.15 10.53 -13.34
N GLY A 147 -4.03 9.54 -13.49
CA GLY A 147 -5.10 9.61 -14.48
C GLY A 147 -5.87 8.30 -14.61
N PRO A 148 -6.78 8.19 -15.60
CA PRO A 148 -7.58 6.98 -15.82
C PRO A 148 -6.74 5.70 -15.93
N ARG A 149 -5.56 5.80 -16.53
CA ARG A 149 -4.61 4.70 -16.76
C ARG A 149 -3.54 4.53 -15.66
N CYS A 150 -3.46 5.44 -14.69
CA CYS A 150 -2.51 5.38 -13.58
C CYS A 150 -3.22 5.81 -12.29
N GLN A 151 -3.63 4.83 -11.49
CA GLN A 151 -4.35 5.06 -10.25
C GLN A 151 -3.58 4.47 -9.09
N PHE A 152 -3.63 5.13 -7.93
CA PHE A 152 -2.90 4.64 -6.76
C PHE A 152 -3.58 4.90 -5.42
N ILE A 153 -3.22 4.06 -4.45
CA ILE A 153 -3.57 4.22 -3.03
C ILE A 153 -2.33 4.75 -2.31
N ALA A 154 -2.41 5.96 -1.76
CA ALA A 154 -1.46 6.51 -0.83
C ALA A 154 -1.77 5.98 0.59
N ALA A 155 -1.17 4.86 1.00
CA ALA A 155 -1.44 4.23 2.29
C ALA A 155 -0.48 4.72 3.38
N THR A 156 -0.92 5.74 4.13
CA THR A 156 -0.12 6.40 5.17
C THR A 156 -1.00 7.03 6.24
N HIS A 157 -0.57 6.94 7.51
CA HIS A 157 -1.15 7.71 8.63
C HIS A 157 -0.35 8.98 8.94
N ASN A 158 0.65 9.31 8.13
CA ASN A 158 1.48 10.49 8.33
C ASN A 158 0.78 11.73 7.73
N GLU A 159 0.30 12.61 8.61
CA GLU A 159 -0.38 13.86 8.22
C GLU A 159 0.45 14.76 7.31
N HIS A 160 1.79 14.76 7.44
CA HIS A 160 2.66 15.55 6.58
C HIS A 160 2.59 15.05 5.13
N SER A 161 2.82 13.75 4.90
CA SER A 161 2.72 13.16 3.56
C SER A 161 1.32 13.34 2.96
N ILE A 162 0.26 13.22 3.78
CA ILE A 162 -1.12 13.45 3.32
C ILE A 162 -1.31 14.89 2.85
N ARG A 163 -0.86 15.89 3.63
CA ARG A 163 -0.97 17.30 3.26
C ARG A 163 -0.19 17.60 1.98
N LEU A 164 1.01 17.05 1.81
CA LEU A 164 1.78 17.25 0.58
C LEU A 164 1.05 16.72 -0.66
N ILE A 165 0.43 15.54 -0.55
CA ILE A 165 -0.35 14.95 -1.65
C ILE A 165 -1.57 15.82 -1.97
N ILE A 166 -2.33 16.23 -0.95
CA ILE A 166 -3.53 17.08 -1.14
C ILE A 166 -3.14 18.42 -1.78
N GLN A 167 -2.12 19.09 -1.25
CA GLN A 167 -1.64 20.37 -1.79
C GLN A 167 -1.26 20.25 -3.26
N ARG A 168 -0.61 19.14 -3.64
CA ARG A 168 -0.25 18.91 -5.04
C ARG A 168 -1.47 18.67 -5.93
N ILE A 169 -2.41 17.85 -5.47
CA ILE A 169 -3.69 17.62 -6.17
C ILE A 169 -4.44 18.94 -6.38
N GLU A 170 -4.50 19.81 -5.38
CA GLU A 170 -5.19 21.10 -5.46
C GLU A 170 -4.45 22.10 -6.35
N ASN A 171 -3.14 22.28 -6.15
CA ASN A 171 -2.33 23.24 -6.91
C ASN A 171 -2.28 22.92 -8.41
N GLU A 172 -2.23 21.64 -8.75
CA GLU A 172 -2.14 21.17 -10.13
C GLU A 172 -3.51 20.79 -10.73
N ASN A 173 -4.61 20.98 -9.98
CA ASN A 173 -5.98 20.60 -10.35
C ASN A 173 -6.09 19.13 -10.83
N LEU A 174 -5.40 18.21 -10.15
CA LEU A 174 -5.43 16.79 -10.49
C LEU A 174 -6.78 16.17 -10.13
N ASP A 175 -7.22 15.21 -10.94
CA ASP A 175 -8.47 14.51 -10.67
C ASP A 175 -8.33 13.56 -9.47
N ARG A 176 -8.91 13.97 -8.34
CA ARG A 176 -8.85 13.22 -7.07
C ARG A 176 -9.44 11.81 -7.16
N ARG A 177 -10.26 11.47 -8.16
CA ARG A 177 -10.87 10.13 -8.32
C ARG A 177 -9.83 9.02 -8.54
N PHE A 178 -8.65 9.37 -9.03
CA PHE A 178 -7.57 8.43 -9.33
C PHE A 178 -6.57 8.25 -8.17
N VAL A 179 -6.76 9.01 -7.08
CA VAL A 179 -5.99 8.90 -5.85
C VAL A 179 -6.90 8.50 -4.71
N SER A 180 -6.55 7.43 -4.00
CA SER A 180 -7.24 7.03 -2.77
C SER A 180 -6.26 7.07 -1.60
N PHE A 181 -6.75 7.36 -0.40
CA PHE A 181 -5.94 7.29 0.82
C PHE A 181 -6.20 5.98 1.55
N GLY A 182 -5.14 5.21 1.79
CA GLY A 182 -5.23 3.93 2.49
C GLY A 182 -5.06 4.10 3.99
N GLN A 183 -6.03 3.62 4.77
CA GLN A 183 -6.05 3.68 6.23
C GLN A 183 -6.38 2.29 6.78
N LEU A 184 -5.87 1.97 7.97
CA LEU A 184 -6.24 0.77 8.69
C LEU A 184 -7.55 1.02 9.46
N TYR A 185 -8.46 0.04 9.44
CA TYR A 185 -9.69 0.17 10.21
C TYR A 185 -9.42 0.17 11.71
N GLY A 186 -10.09 1.07 12.44
CA GLY A 186 -9.91 1.23 13.89
C GLY A 186 -8.64 1.98 14.29
N MET A 187 -7.98 2.66 13.35
CA MET A 187 -6.80 3.47 13.60
C MET A 187 -6.90 4.82 12.92
N CYS A 188 -6.56 5.89 13.66
CA CYS A 188 -6.41 7.23 13.13
C CYS A 188 -7.67 7.74 12.41
N GLU A 189 -8.86 7.57 13.00
CA GLU A 189 -10.10 8.04 12.37
C GLU A 189 -10.14 9.56 12.20
N GLN A 190 -9.40 10.30 13.04
CA GLN A 190 -9.17 11.74 12.89
C GLN A 190 -8.49 12.13 11.56
N ILE A 191 -7.90 11.18 10.84
CA ILE A 191 -7.35 11.40 9.49
C ILE A 191 -8.40 11.05 8.43
N SER A 192 -9.09 9.93 8.62
CA SER A 192 -10.00 9.36 7.63
C SER A 192 -11.24 10.22 7.40
N LYS A 193 -11.81 10.77 8.48
CA LYS A 193 -13.01 11.60 8.40
C LYS A 193 -12.76 12.91 7.62
N PRO A 194 -11.75 13.74 7.94
CA PRO A 194 -11.46 14.93 7.15
C PRO A 194 -11.17 14.64 5.66
N LEU A 195 -10.47 13.55 5.36
CA LEU A 195 -10.24 13.14 3.97
C LEU A 195 -11.54 12.89 3.21
N ALA A 196 -12.49 12.19 3.84
CA ALA A 196 -13.81 11.95 3.25
C ALA A 196 -14.64 13.23 3.12
N GLU A 197 -14.55 14.16 4.09
CA GLU A 197 -15.20 15.48 4.02
C GLU A 197 -14.65 16.34 2.88
N CYS A 198 -13.37 16.16 2.54
CA CYS A 198 -12.73 16.75 1.35
C CYS A 198 -13.00 15.94 0.05
N GLU A 199 -13.95 15.00 0.06
CA GLU A 199 -14.34 14.16 -1.07
C GLU A 199 -13.23 13.28 -1.65
N PHE A 200 -12.20 12.95 -0.85
CA PHE A 200 -11.23 11.94 -1.22
C PHE A 200 -11.74 10.54 -0.91
N ALA A 201 -11.43 9.59 -1.79
CA ALA A 201 -11.71 8.18 -1.54
C ALA A 201 -10.79 7.65 -0.43
N VAL A 202 -11.36 7.10 0.64
CA VAL A 202 -10.61 6.48 1.74
C VAL A 202 -10.79 4.96 1.69
N TYR A 203 -9.71 4.25 1.38
CA TYR A 203 -9.65 2.80 1.46
C TYR A 203 -9.37 2.37 2.91
N LYS A 204 -10.28 1.57 3.49
CA LYS A 204 -10.12 0.99 4.83
C LYS A 204 -9.69 -0.47 4.73
N SER A 205 -8.48 -0.78 5.17
CA SER A 205 -7.98 -2.15 5.27
C SER A 205 -8.60 -2.82 6.50
N VAL A 206 -9.44 -3.84 6.27
CA VAL A 206 -10.14 -4.59 7.31
C VAL A 206 -9.72 -6.05 7.24
N PRO A 207 -9.05 -6.62 8.25
CA PRO A 207 -8.87 -8.07 8.34
C PRO A 207 -10.23 -8.73 8.63
N TYR A 208 -10.52 -9.82 7.94
CA TYR A 208 -11.75 -10.59 8.15
C TYR A 208 -11.42 -12.08 8.22
N GLY A 209 -11.93 -12.75 9.25
CA GLY A 209 -11.67 -14.17 9.50
C GLY A 209 -11.87 -14.52 10.97
N THR A 210 -11.61 -15.79 11.30
CA THR A 210 -11.56 -16.26 12.67
C THR A 210 -10.42 -15.61 13.44
N LEU A 211 -10.50 -15.59 14.78
CA LEU A 211 -9.45 -15.02 15.64
C LEU A 211 -8.07 -15.60 15.31
N ARG A 212 -7.98 -16.90 15.03
CA ARG A 212 -6.72 -17.58 14.70
C ARG A 212 -6.11 -17.07 13.40
N GLU A 213 -6.94 -16.83 12.39
CA GLU A 213 -6.49 -16.35 11.07
C GLU A 213 -6.02 -14.89 11.13
N VAL A 214 -6.67 -14.06 11.95
CA VAL A 214 -6.32 -12.63 12.06
C VAL A 214 -5.24 -12.36 13.11
N LEU A 215 -4.90 -13.32 13.97
CA LEU A 215 -3.92 -13.12 15.04
C LEU A 215 -2.53 -12.64 14.56
N PRO A 216 -1.95 -13.19 13.47
CA PRO A 216 -0.67 -12.69 12.94
C PRO A 216 -0.75 -11.22 12.49
N TYR A 217 -1.89 -10.80 11.91
CA TYR A 217 -2.14 -9.42 11.55
C TYR A 217 -2.20 -8.53 12.80
N LEU A 218 -2.95 -8.95 13.83
CA LEU A 218 -3.08 -8.22 15.09
C LEU A 218 -1.72 -8.08 15.81
N ALA A 219 -0.89 -9.12 15.81
CA ALA A 219 0.44 -9.07 16.40
C ALA A 219 1.35 -8.05 15.71
N ARG A 220 1.35 -8.02 14.37
CA ARG A 220 2.08 -7.00 13.60
C ARG A 220 1.59 -5.59 13.91
N ARG A 221 0.27 -5.40 14.01
CA ARG A 221 -0.34 -4.14 14.41
C ARG A 221 0.04 -3.73 15.83
N ALA A 222 0.11 -4.66 16.78
CA ALA A 222 0.55 -4.34 18.14
C ALA A 222 2.00 -3.83 18.20
N VAL A 223 2.89 -4.42 17.39
CA VAL A 223 4.30 -3.99 17.30
C VAL A 223 4.41 -2.63 16.61
N GLU A 224 3.75 -2.43 15.48
CA GLU A 224 3.70 -1.14 14.77
C GLU A 224 3.05 -0.07 15.65
N ASN A 225 1.99 -0.41 16.37
CA ASN A 225 1.31 0.52 17.25
C ASN A 225 2.18 0.97 18.42
N LYS A 226 3.28 0.29 18.75
CA LYS A 226 4.23 0.81 19.74
C LYS A 226 4.85 2.15 19.31
N SER A 227 4.97 2.42 18.01
CA SER A 227 5.32 3.76 17.48
C SER A 227 4.07 4.61 17.14
N VAL A 228 2.93 4.00 16.80
CA VAL A 228 1.64 4.72 16.55
C VAL A 228 0.89 5.11 17.84
N LEU A 229 1.37 4.73 19.02
CA LEU A 229 0.81 5.09 20.32
C LEU A 229 0.63 6.61 20.49
N GLU A 230 1.46 7.42 19.82
CA GLU A 230 1.29 8.88 19.76
C GLU A 230 0.04 9.31 18.99
N GLY A 231 -0.26 8.65 17.87
CA GLY A 231 -1.48 8.88 17.07
C GLY A 231 -2.76 8.50 17.81
N ALA A 232 -2.73 7.38 18.55
CA ALA A 232 -3.86 6.94 19.39
C ALA A 232 -4.10 7.91 20.57
N ARG A 233 -3.03 8.46 21.17
CA ARG A 233 -3.15 9.50 22.21
C ARG A 233 -3.78 10.78 21.66
N LYS A 234 -3.39 11.20 20.45
CA LYS A 234 -3.98 12.36 19.76
C LYS A 234 -5.46 12.12 19.46
N GLU A 235 -5.82 10.94 18.94
CA GLU A 235 -7.21 10.55 18.68
C GLU A 235 -8.06 10.61 19.96
N HIS A 236 -7.58 9.99 21.04
CA HIS A 236 -8.26 10.03 22.33
C HIS A 236 -8.45 11.47 22.83
N ALA A 237 -7.44 12.33 22.74
CA ALA A 237 -7.55 13.73 23.14
C ALA A 237 -8.60 14.49 22.31
N LEU A 238 -8.68 14.23 21.00
CA LEU A 238 -9.68 14.82 20.11
C LEU A 238 -11.09 14.32 20.43
N LEU A 239 -11.27 13.03 20.70
CA LEU A 239 -12.55 12.44 21.10
C LEU A 239 -13.05 13.01 22.44
N VAL A 240 -12.17 13.11 23.44
CA VAL A 240 -12.50 13.73 24.73
C VAL A 240 -12.89 15.20 24.54
N ARG A 241 -12.18 15.94 23.68
CA ARG A 241 -12.51 17.33 23.35
C ARG A 241 -13.91 17.43 22.71
N GLU A 242 -14.20 16.58 21.73
CA GLU A 242 -15.50 16.55 21.05
C GLU A 242 -16.65 16.19 22.01
N LEU A 243 -16.46 15.17 22.86
CA LEU A 243 -17.43 14.81 23.90
C LEU A 243 -17.69 15.98 24.85
N ARG A 244 -16.65 16.68 25.30
CA ARG A 244 -16.80 17.89 26.14
C ARG A 244 -17.58 18.98 25.41
N THR A 245 -17.34 19.20 24.12
CA THR A 245 -18.10 20.17 23.31
C THR A 245 -19.58 19.81 23.28
N ARG A 246 -19.94 18.53 23.09
CA ARG A 246 -21.33 18.07 23.03
C ARG A 246 -22.04 18.05 24.38
N LEU A 247 -21.29 17.82 25.46
CA LEU A 247 -21.81 17.81 26.82
C LEU A 247 -21.93 19.22 27.43
N ARG A 248 -21.33 20.24 26.79
CA ARG A 248 -21.62 21.64 27.15
C ARG A 248 -23.05 21.96 26.70
N PRO A 249 -23.92 22.43 27.60
CA PRO A 249 -25.24 22.91 27.22
C PRO A 249 -25.11 24.00 26.15
N PHE A 250 -25.95 23.97 25.12
CA PHE A 250 -26.06 25.09 24.19
C PHE A 250 -26.41 26.35 24.99
N GLY A 251 -25.50 27.32 25.05
CA GLY A 251 -25.76 28.65 25.61
C GLY A 251 -25.32 28.88 27.07
N SER A 252 -24.09 28.54 27.42
CA SER A 252 -23.42 29.20 28.57
C SER A 252 -22.17 29.90 28.05
N PRO A 253 -21.94 31.18 28.43
CA PRO A 253 -20.92 32.04 27.83
C PRO A 253 -19.50 31.46 27.91
#